data_AF-A0A5E7QY02-F1
#
_entry.id   AF-A0A5E7QY02-F1
#
_cell.length_a   1.000
_cell.length_b   1.000
_cell.length_c   1.000
_cell.angle_alpha   90.00
_cell.angle_beta   90.00
_cell.angle_gamma   90.00
#
_symmetry.space_group_name_H-M   'P 1'
#
loop_
_entity.id
_entity.type
_entity.pdbx_description
1 polymer ?
#
loop_
_entity_poly.entity_id
_entity_poly.type
_entity_poly.pdbx_seq_one_letter_code
_entity_poly.pdbx_strand_id
1 'polypeptide(L)' 'MTTTDDFRARAHELIADLDAATSEMMKLISAHQLSGPEWEQVSQWQHEAYERWMTYLNEQSYPGPGDHNVSR' A
#
# COMPACT_ATOMS: atom_id res chain seq x y z
N MET A 1 10.52 -9.86 20.12
CA MET A 1 10.67 -9.22 18.80
C MET A 1 9.48 -8.30 18.63
N THR A 2 9.77 -7.02 18.48
CA THR A 2 8.90 -5.91 18.83
C THR A 2 7.94 -5.58 17.70
N THR A 3 6.72 -5.14 18.03
CA THR A 3 5.64 -4.66 17.14
C THR A 3 6.09 -3.74 15.98
N THR A 4 7.22 -3.03 16.15
CA THR A 4 7.88 -2.21 15.12
C THR A 4 8.45 -3.00 13.94
N ASP A 5 8.90 -4.25 14.16
CA ASP A 5 9.45 -5.11 13.11
C ASP A 5 8.34 -5.65 12.21
N ASP A 6 7.23 -6.08 12.83
CA ASP A 6 6.00 -6.47 12.12
C ASP A 6 5.42 -5.30 11.31
N PHE A 7 5.47 -4.08 11.87
CA PHE A 7 5.07 -2.87 11.14
C PHE A 7 5.93 -2.66 9.89
N ARG A 8 7.26 -2.72 10.03
CA ARG A 8 8.18 -2.53 8.92
C ARG A 8 8.00 -3.60 7.85
N ALA A 9 7.81 -4.86 8.25
CA ALA A 9 7.56 -5.96 7.32
C ALA A 9 6.28 -5.73 6.51
N ARG A 10 5.17 -5.41 7.17
CA ARG A 10 3.89 -5.11 6.51
C ARG A 10 3.95 -3.88 5.61
N ALA A 11 4.62 -2.81 6.05
CA ALA A 11 4.83 -1.63 5.23
C ALA A 11 5.60 -1.96 3.95
N HIS A 12 6.67 -2.76 4.04
CA HIS A 12 7.42 -3.19 2.87
C HIS A 12 6.60 -4.06 1.91
N GLU A 13 5.76 -4.97 2.43
CA GLU A 13 4.86 -5.78 1.60
C GLU A 13 3.89 -4.89 0.80
N LEU A 14 3.26 -3.90 1.45
CA LEU A 14 2.31 -2.99 0.81
C LEU A 14 2.98 -2.07 -0.24
N ILE A 15 4.16 -1.55 0.07
CA ILE A 15 4.93 -0.74 -0.88
C ILE A 15 5.36 -1.58 -2.09
N ALA A 16 5.78 -2.82 -1.87
CA ALA A 16 6.18 -3.72 -2.96
C ALA A 16 4.99 -4.05 -3.89
N ASP A 17 3.79 -4.26 -3.35
CA ASP A 17 2.56 -4.48 -4.15
C ASP A 17 2.22 -3.22 -4.98
N LEU A 18 2.30 -2.03 -4.38
CA LEU A 18 2.06 -0.76 -5.08
C LEU A 18 3.08 -0.50 -6.19
N ASP A 19 4.36 -0.77 -5.95
CA ASP A 19 5.43 -0.63 -6.93
C ASP A 19 5.28 -1.63 -8.08
N ALA A 20 4.84 -2.87 -7.79
CA ALA A 20 4.55 -3.87 -8.80
C ALA A 20 3.38 -3.43 -9.70
N ALA A 21 2.28 -2.97 -9.11
CA ALA A 21 1.12 -2.46 -9.86
C ALA A 21 1.50 -1.25 -10.73
N THR A 22 2.28 -0.32 -10.18
CA THR A 22 2.77 0.87 -10.90
C THR A 22 3.71 0.48 -12.04
N SER A 23 4.57 -0.53 -11.84
CA SER A 23 5.48 -1.05 -12.86
C SER A 23 4.71 -1.68 -14.02
N GLU A 24 3.67 -2.47 -13.75
CA GLU A 24 2.80 -3.01 -14.81
C GLU A 24 2.05 -1.89 -15.54
N MET A 25 1.57 -0.87 -14.82
CA MET A 25 0.91 0.29 -15.44
C MET A 25 1.87 1.01 -16.40
N MET A 26 3.12 1.20 -16.00
CA MET A 26 4.17 1.80 -16.81
C MET A 26 4.53 0.96 -18.05
N LYS A 27 4.49 -0.37 -17.95
CA LYS A 27 4.68 -1.25 -19.13
C LYS A 27 3.58 -1.04 -20.16
N LEU A 28 2.32 -0.98 -19.73
CA LEU A 28 1.18 -0.71 -20.61
C LEU A 28 1.26 0.69 -21.24
N ILE A 29 1.62 1.71 -20.46
CA ILE A 29 1.87 3.07 -20.97
C ILE A 29 2.95 3.06 -22.05
N SER A 30 4.06 2.35 -21.82
CA SER A 30 5.17 2.25 -22.78
C SER A 30 4.73 1.56 -24.09
N ALA A 31 3.81 0.59 -23.99
CA ALA A 31 3.19 -0.08 -25.13
C ALA A 31 2.06 0.74 -25.79
N HIS A 32 1.77 1.96 -25.31
CA HIS A 32 0.64 2.80 -25.73
C HIS A 32 -0.73 2.15 -25.52
N GLN A 33 -0.84 1.21 -24.58
CA GLN A 33 -2.07 0.51 -24.25
C GLN A 33 -2.74 1.13 -23.03
N LEU A 34 -3.46 2.23 -23.25
CA LEU A 34 -4.13 3.03 -22.21
C LEU A 34 -5.64 2.76 -22.13
N SER A 35 -6.10 1.64 -22.68
CA SER A 35 -7.51 1.26 -22.71
C SER A 35 -7.65 -0.26 -22.85
N GLY A 36 -8.85 -0.76 -22.57
CA GLY A 36 -9.15 -2.19 -22.62
C GLY A 36 -8.96 -2.89 -21.27
N PRO A 37 -9.27 -4.20 -21.22
CA PRO A 37 -9.40 -4.94 -19.96
C PRO A 37 -8.10 -5.01 -19.17
N GLU A 38 -6.95 -5.10 -19.85
CA GLU A 38 -5.63 -5.16 -19.20
C GLU A 38 -5.28 -3.82 -18.53
N TRP A 39 -5.60 -2.70 -19.17
CA TRP A 39 -5.42 -1.37 -18.59
C TRP A 39 -6.33 -1.14 -17.40
N GLU A 40 -7.61 -1.51 -17.50
CA GLU A 40 -8.58 -1.39 -16.41
C GLU A 40 -8.17 -2.25 -15.21
N GLN A 41 -7.73 -3.49 -15.45
CA GLN A 41 -7.29 -4.39 -14.39
C GLN A 41 -6.06 -3.86 -13.64
N VAL A 42 -5.04 -3.39 -14.37
CA VAL A 42 -3.82 -2.84 -13.75
C VAL A 42 -4.10 -1.51 -13.04
N SER A 43 -4.95 -0.65 -13.63
CA SER A 43 -5.35 0.62 -13.01
C SER A 43 -6.15 0.38 -11.72
N GLN A 44 -7.07 -0.59 -11.72
CA GLN A 44 -7.82 -0.99 -10.54
C GLN A 44 -6.89 -1.57 -9.46
N TRP A 45 -5.97 -2.45 -9.84
CA TRP A 45 -5.00 -3.03 -8.91
C TRP A 45 -4.11 -1.95 -8.28
N GLN A 46 -3.60 -0.99 -9.06
CA GLN A 46 -2.80 0.11 -8.55
C GLN A 46 -3.60 0.97 -7.57
N HIS A 47 -4.87 1.26 -7.89
CA HIS A 47 -5.76 2.01 -7.02
C HIS A 47 -5.99 1.28 -5.68
N GLU A 48 -6.31 -0.01 -5.72
CA GLU A 48 -6.52 -0.81 -4.51
C GLU A 48 -5.25 -0.93 -3.66
N ALA A 49 -4.09 -1.14 -4.28
CA ALA A 49 -2.81 -1.18 -3.57
C ALA A 49 -2.53 0.15 -2.85
N TYR A 50 -2.84 1.27 -3.51
CA TYR A 50 -2.71 2.60 -2.93
C TYR A 50 -3.69 2.83 -1.77
N GLU A 51 -4.95 2.40 -1.90
CA GLU A 51 -5.93 2.48 -0.82
C GLU A 51 -5.53 1.64 0.40
N ARG A 52 -5.01 0.42 0.18
CA ARG A 52 -4.48 -0.43 1.26
C ARG A 52 -3.30 0.25 1.96
N TRP A 53 -2.38 0.84 1.21
CA TRP A 53 -1.25 1.58 1.76
C TRP A 53 -1.70 2.79 2.59
N MET A 54 -2.63 3.60 2.07
CA MET A 54 -3.15 4.74 2.82
C MET A 54 -3.95 4.34 4.06
N THR A 55 -4.73 3.27 3.98
CA THR A 55 -5.47 2.75 5.14
C THR A 55 -4.50 2.31 6.23
N TYR A 56 -3.46 1.56 5.86
CA TYR A 56 -2.40 1.13 6.76
C TYR A 56 -1.68 2.32 7.43
N LEU A 57 -1.34 3.36 6.66
CA LEU A 57 -0.75 4.59 7.22
C LEU A 57 -1.70 5.36 8.14
N ASN A 58 -2.99 5.42 7.81
CA ASN A 58 -3.99 6.12 8.61
C ASN A 58 -4.27 5.42 9.95
N GLU A 59 -4.36 4.09 9.94
CA GLU A 59 -4.47 3.26 11.16
C GLU A 59 -3.29 3.48 12.11
N GLN A 60 -2.11 3.80 11.56
CA GLN A 60 -0.88 4.00 12.33
C GLN A 60 -0.70 5.47 12.75
N SER A 61 -1.24 6.41 11.97
CA SER A 61 -1.21 7.85 12.29
C SER A 61 -2.21 8.24 13.38
N TYR A 62 -3.25 7.43 13.60
CA TYR A 62 -4.13 7.52 14.76
C TYR A 62 -3.78 6.41 15.76
N PRO A 63 -2.79 6.60 16.65
CA PRO A 63 -2.78 5.83 17.87
C PRO A 63 -4.07 6.20 18.60
N GLY A 64 -4.98 5.23 18.77
CA GLY A 64 -6.16 5.43 19.61
C GLY A 64 -5.72 6.02 20.96
N PRO A 65 -6.51 6.93 21.56
CA PRO A 65 -6.19 7.49 22.87
C PRO A 65 -6.35 6.39 23.93
N GLY A 66 -5.33 5.53 24.08
CA GLY A 66 -5.43 4.33 24.90
C GLY A 66 -4.14 3.82 25.53
N ASP A 67 -2.96 4.08 24.94
CA ASP A 67 -1.70 3.49 25.43
C ASP A 67 -0.76 4.48 26.16
N HIS A 68 -1.33 5.49 26.83
CA HIS A 68 -0.63 6.24 27.88
C HIS A 68 -1.07 5.76 29.27
N ASN A 69 -0.93 4.46 29.54
CA ASN A 69 -0.78 3.98 30.91
C ASN A 69 0.46 3.09 30.99
N VAL A 70 1.62 3.73 31.05
CA VAL A 70 2.76 3.11 31.71
C VAL A 70 2.91 3.78 33.06
N SER A 71 2.54 3.03 34.09
CA SER A 71 2.75 3.35 35.48
C SER A 71 4.25 3.50 35.77
N ARG A 72 4.64 4.61 36.41
CA ARG A 72 5.66 4.61 37.47
C ARG A 72 5.54 5.83 38.37
#